data_AF-A0A249NVG6-F1
#
_entry.id   AF-A0A249NVG6-F1
#
_cell.length_a   1.000
_cell.length_b   1.000
_cell.length_c   1.000
_cell.angle_alpha   90.00
_cell.angle_beta   90.00
_cell.angle_gamma   90.00
#
_symmetry.space_group_name_H-M   'P 1'
#
loop_
_entity.id
_entity.type
_entity.pdbx_description
1 polymer ?
#
loop_
_entity_poly.entity_id
_entity_poly.type
_entity_poly.pdbx_seq_one_letter_code
_entity_poly.pdbx_strand_id
1 'polypeptide(L)'
;MKAILSKLRPSKRLVVILAAAFAVSAASGGAAVYVGRDRLVARLSEPSASGLECTALRTLKLDHRGQRWIRMHVKTDSAAGPERVRTALRVVGALAKKEKADLYQVVVLDTAGPEERAAARGAAIGAEVLFAPGPQSVKGMDEPFRASYNDGTANPGGMFHGKLVSLGLDEVRAIMAKMDDHSPCIDPAAADAEGAEAPAVSEASEHPAKTAEAHGGH
;
A
#
# COMPACT_ATOMS: atom_id res chain seq x y z
N MET A 1 39.44 -1.70 -16.38
CA MET A 1 39.01 -1.76 -17.80
C MET A 1 39.20 -0.39 -18.48
N LYS A 2 40.45 0.08 -18.68
CA LYS A 2 40.69 1.44 -19.25
C LYS A 2 41.75 1.48 -20.36
N ALA A 3 42.34 0.33 -20.70
CA ALA A 3 43.47 0.24 -21.63
C ALA A 3 43.17 -0.45 -22.98
N ILE A 4 41.93 -0.88 -23.23
CA ILE A 4 41.56 -1.61 -24.45
C ILE A 4 40.99 -0.68 -25.54
N LEU A 5 40.56 0.54 -25.19
CA LEU A 5 39.92 1.48 -26.14
C LEU A 5 40.90 2.38 -26.91
N SER A 6 42.19 2.42 -26.55
CA SER A 6 43.15 3.40 -27.09
C SER A 6 43.87 2.97 -28.39
N LYS A 7 43.63 1.74 -28.89
CA LYS A 7 44.26 1.21 -30.12
C LYS A 7 43.33 1.14 -31.34
N LEU A 8 42.07 1.52 -31.21
CA LEU A 8 41.14 1.56 -32.35
C LEU A 8 41.28 2.93 -33.05
N ARG A 9 41.99 2.97 -34.18
CA ARG A 9 41.90 4.08 -35.14
C ARG A 9 40.76 3.75 -36.11
N PRO A 10 39.53 4.26 -35.91
CA PRO A 10 38.42 3.93 -36.79
C PRO A 10 38.72 4.48 -38.19
N SER A 11 38.63 3.64 -39.21
CA SER A 11 38.80 4.09 -40.59
C SER A 11 37.68 5.09 -40.95
N LYS A 12 37.97 6.10 -41.77
CA LYS A 12 36.97 7.11 -42.18
C LYS A 12 35.69 6.47 -42.73
N ARG A 13 35.80 5.31 -43.41
CA ARG A 13 34.66 4.53 -43.93
C ARG A 13 33.82 3.91 -42.81
N LEU A 14 34.45 3.37 -41.77
CA LEU A 14 33.77 2.77 -40.63
C LEU A 14 33.04 3.84 -39.78
N VAL A 15 33.60 5.04 -39.66
CA VAL A 15 32.92 6.18 -39.02
C VAL A 15 31.66 6.58 -39.80
N VAL A 16 31.73 6.65 -41.13
CA VAL A 16 30.57 7.01 -41.97
C VAL A 16 29.47 5.93 -41.89
N ILE A 17 29.83 4.65 -41.92
CA ILE A 17 28.87 3.55 -41.81
C ILE A 17 28.19 3.55 -40.43
N LEU A 18 28.96 3.72 -39.35
CA LEU A 18 28.39 3.81 -38.01
C LEU A 18 27.52 5.05 -37.88
N ALA A 19 27.96 6.22 -38.36
CA ALA A 19 27.17 7.45 -38.31
C ALA A 19 25.85 7.31 -39.10
N ALA A 20 25.87 6.67 -40.27
CA ALA A 20 24.66 6.40 -41.05
C ALA A 20 23.73 5.41 -40.34
N ALA A 21 24.27 4.33 -39.76
CA ALA A 21 23.49 3.37 -38.98
C ALA A 21 22.84 4.05 -37.76
N PHE A 22 23.61 4.83 -36.99
CA PHE A 22 23.09 5.61 -35.86
C PHE A 22 22.06 6.65 -36.28
N ALA A 23 22.23 7.31 -37.42
CA ALA A 23 21.25 8.28 -37.94
C ALA A 23 19.91 7.60 -38.31
N VAL A 24 19.96 6.42 -38.94
CA VAL A 24 18.74 5.65 -39.28
C VAL A 24 18.07 5.11 -38.00
N SER A 25 18.85 4.61 -37.04
CA SER A 25 18.32 4.16 -35.74
C SER A 25 17.75 5.30 -34.89
N ALA A 26 18.34 6.50 -34.95
CA ALA A 26 17.85 7.67 -34.25
C ALA A 26 16.52 8.17 -34.84
N ALA A 27 16.36 8.12 -36.17
CA ALA A 27 15.12 8.48 -36.84
C ALA A 27 13.96 7.53 -36.49
N SER A 28 14.21 6.22 -36.43
CA SER A 28 13.18 5.23 -36.07
C SER A 28 12.85 5.21 -34.57
N GLY A 29 13.85 5.40 -33.69
CA GLY A 29 13.66 5.52 -32.25
C GLY A 29 12.91 6.79 -31.85
N GLY A 30 13.23 7.92 -32.48
CA GLY A 30 12.55 9.21 -32.22
C GLY A 30 11.06 9.18 -32.59
N ALA A 31 10.69 8.51 -33.68
CA ALA A 31 9.29 8.36 -34.08
C ALA A 31 8.50 7.49 -33.09
N ALA A 32 9.08 6.41 -32.58
CA ALA A 32 8.44 5.56 -31.57
C ALA A 32 8.22 6.30 -30.24
N VAL A 33 9.18 7.13 -29.81
CA VAL A 33 9.02 7.98 -28.62
C VAL A 33 7.99 9.08 -28.85
N TYR A 34 7.97 9.75 -30.00
CA TYR A 34 7.03 10.83 -30.29
C TYR A 34 5.57 10.33 -30.40
N VAL A 35 5.34 9.24 -31.15
CA VAL A 35 4.01 8.62 -31.30
C VAL A 35 3.58 7.88 -30.02
N GLY A 36 4.55 7.35 -29.26
CA GLY A 36 4.32 6.69 -27.97
C GLY A 36 4.14 7.66 -26.81
N ARG A 37 4.57 8.92 -26.94
CA ARG A 37 4.55 9.91 -25.85
C ARG A 37 3.13 10.14 -25.36
N ASP A 38 2.19 10.34 -26.27
CA ASP A 38 0.81 10.63 -25.87
C ASP A 38 0.15 9.44 -25.18
N ARG A 39 0.51 8.19 -25.56
CA ARG A 39 0.06 6.98 -24.85
C ARG A 39 0.73 6.78 -23.50
N LEU A 40 2.01 7.12 -23.37
CA LEU A 40 2.74 7.08 -22.10
C LEU A 40 2.23 8.15 -21.14
N VAL A 41 2.06 9.38 -21.61
CA VAL A 41 1.50 10.50 -20.84
C VAL A 41 0.06 10.21 -20.45
N ALA A 42 -0.75 9.63 -21.34
CA ALA A 42 -2.09 9.19 -21.01
C ALA A 42 -2.09 8.15 -19.88
N ARG A 43 -1.25 7.11 -19.97
CA ARG A 43 -1.14 6.10 -18.89
C ARG A 43 -0.63 6.67 -17.58
N LEU A 44 0.25 7.65 -17.61
CA LEU A 44 0.74 8.34 -16.40
C LEU A 44 -0.31 9.29 -15.81
N SER A 45 -1.33 9.68 -16.58
CA SER A 45 -2.41 10.58 -16.16
C SER A 45 -3.72 9.86 -15.86
N GLU A 46 -3.83 8.57 -16.17
CA GLU A 46 -4.99 7.75 -15.85
C GLU A 46 -5.06 7.51 -14.34
N PRO A 47 -6.24 7.71 -13.70
CA PRO A 47 -6.42 7.40 -12.30
C PRO A 47 -6.03 5.94 -12.03
N SER A 48 -5.17 5.73 -11.03
CA SER A 48 -4.70 4.39 -10.67
C SER A 48 -5.88 3.42 -10.48
N ALA A 49 -5.79 2.27 -11.15
CA ALA A 49 -6.78 1.20 -11.06
C ALA A 49 -6.83 0.59 -9.65
N SER A 50 -5.74 0.71 -8.90
CA SER A 50 -5.56 0.18 -7.54
C SER A 50 -5.72 1.21 -6.43
N GLY A 51 -6.11 2.44 -6.77
CA GLY A 51 -6.24 3.54 -5.80
C GLY A 51 -4.92 4.25 -5.55
N LEU A 52 -4.81 4.90 -4.40
CA LEU A 52 -3.74 5.85 -4.08
C LEU A 52 -2.73 5.24 -3.12
N GLU A 53 -1.58 5.89 -3.01
CA GLU A 53 -0.68 5.69 -1.88
C GLU A 53 -1.41 5.97 -0.56
N CYS A 54 -1.04 5.21 0.46
CA CYS A 54 -1.67 5.31 1.77
C CYS A 54 -0.70 4.95 2.89
N THR A 55 -0.95 5.53 4.05
CA THR A 55 -0.21 5.24 5.29
C THR A 55 -1.12 4.51 6.26
N ALA A 56 -0.62 3.42 6.84
CA ALA A 56 -1.29 2.72 7.93
C ALA A 56 -1.29 3.59 9.18
N LEU A 57 -2.47 3.89 9.71
CA LEU A 57 -2.60 4.66 10.95
C LEU A 57 -2.66 3.74 12.16
N ARG A 58 -3.48 2.69 12.09
CA ARG A 58 -3.64 1.71 13.17
C ARG A 58 -4.37 0.47 12.69
N THR A 59 -4.00 -0.67 13.26
CA THR A 59 -4.70 -1.95 13.07
C THR A 59 -5.21 -2.45 14.41
N LEU A 60 -6.51 -2.69 14.48
CA LEU A 60 -7.19 -3.23 15.65
C LEU A 60 -7.56 -4.67 15.37
N LYS A 61 -7.16 -5.57 16.27
CA LYS A 61 -7.57 -6.97 16.24
C LYS A 61 -8.55 -7.17 17.39
N LEU A 62 -9.74 -7.67 17.06
CA LEU A 62 -10.82 -7.86 18.01
C LEU A 62 -11.29 -9.30 17.96
N ASP A 63 -11.60 -9.86 19.12
CA ASP A 63 -12.32 -11.11 19.23
C ASP A 63 -13.77 -10.83 19.57
N HIS A 64 -14.69 -11.26 18.70
CA HIS A 64 -16.12 -11.06 18.87
C HIS A 64 -16.88 -12.38 18.72
N ARG A 65 -17.40 -12.92 19.83
CA ARG A 65 -18.21 -14.16 19.84
C ARG A 65 -17.52 -15.34 19.13
N GLY A 66 -16.20 -15.49 19.35
CA GLY A 66 -15.39 -16.54 18.72
C GLY A 66 -14.96 -16.24 17.29
N GLN A 67 -15.27 -15.05 16.76
CA GLN A 67 -14.79 -14.57 15.46
C GLN A 67 -13.64 -13.59 15.64
N ARG A 68 -12.64 -13.68 14.76
CA ARG A 68 -11.51 -12.75 14.70
C ARG A 68 -11.82 -11.64 13.70
N TRP A 69 -11.85 -10.40 14.17
CA TRP A 69 -12.11 -9.22 13.35
C TRP A 69 -10.86 -8.34 13.30
N ILE A 70 -10.49 -7.89 12.10
CA ILE A 70 -9.39 -6.96 11.92
C ILE A 70 -9.94 -5.67 11.32
N ARG A 71 -9.81 -4.56 12.05
CA ARG A 71 -10.13 -3.22 11.57
C ARG A 71 -8.87 -2.40 11.39
N MET A 72 -8.59 -2.00 10.16
CA MET A 72 -7.47 -1.15 9.79
C MET A 72 -7.96 0.24 9.42
N HIS A 73 -7.32 1.28 9.97
CA HIS A 73 -7.52 2.64 9.51
C HIS A 73 -6.28 3.08 8.75
N VAL A 74 -6.50 3.73 7.61
CA VAL A 74 -5.46 4.24 6.74
C VAL A 74 -5.74 5.68 6.39
N LYS A 75 -4.69 6.45 6.14
CA LYS A 75 -4.76 7.82 5.62
C LYS A 75 -4.29 7.82 4.17
N THR A 76 -4.94 8.64 3.35
CA THR A 76 -4.53 8.93 1.97
C THR A 76 -4.74 10.40 1.70
N ASP A 77 -4.02 10.92 0.70
CA ASP A 77 -4.14 12.31 0.28
C ASP A 77 -5.54 12.63 -0.25
N SER A 78 -5.82 13.93 -0.39
CA SER A 78 -7.11 14.40 -0.89
C SER A 78 -7.42 13.78 -2.25
N ALA A 79 -8.54 13.06 -2.31
CA ALA A 79 -8.90 12.20 -3.41
C ALA A 79 -10.39 12.29 -3.77
N ALA A 80 -10.77 11.71 -4.90
CA ALA A 80 -12.18 11.43 -5.18
C ALA A 80 -12.64 10.16 -4.44
N GLY A 81 -13.95 10.06 -4.18
CA GLY A 81 -14.56 8.89 -3.55
C GLY A 81 -14.19 7.54 -4.18
N PRO A 82 -14.27 7.40 -5.53
CA PRO A 82 -13.86 6.17 -6.23
C PRO A 82 -12.39 5.77 -6.02
N GLU A 83 -11.48 6.72 -5.81
CA GLU A 83 -10.07 6.43 -5.57
C GLU A 83 -9.84 5.91 -4.14
N ARG A 84 -10.53 6.51 -3.16
CA ARG A 84 -10.51 6.04 -1.77
C ARG A 84 -11.03 4.60 -1.65
N VAL A 85 -12.12 4.26 -2.33
CA VAL A 85 -12.67 2.90 -2.24
C VAL A 85 -11.80 1.86 -2.96
N ARG A 86 -11.15 2.20 -4.08
CA ARG A 86 -10.12 1.34 -4.68
C ARG A 86 -8.97 1.09 -3.71
N THR A 87 -8.50 2.14 -3.04
CA THR A 87 -7.46 2.04 -2.01
C THR A 87 -7.89 1.08 -0.90
N ALA A 88 -9.12 1.22 -0.38
CA ALA A 88 -9.66 0.33 0.64
C ALA A 88 -9.75 -1.14 0.18
N LEU A 89 -10.19 -1.37 -1.07
CA LEU A 89 -10.28 -2.70 -1.67
C LEU A 89 -8.91 -3.34 -1.89
N ARG A 90 -7.91 -2.58 -2.33
CA ARG A 90 -6.52 -3.04 -2.43
C ARG A 90 -6.00 -3.49 -1.06
N VAL A 91 -6.15 -2.62 -0.06
CA VAL A 91 -5.63 -2.83 1.29
C VAL A 91 -6.32 -4.00 1.97
N VAL A 92 -7.65 -4.17 1.82
CA VAL A 92 -8.35 -5.31 2.42
C VAL A 92 -7.88 -6.63 1.81
N GLY A 93 -7.61 -6.65 0.50
CA GLY A 93 -7.05 -7.80 -0.19
C GLY A 93 -5.64 -8.14 0.29
N ALA A 94 -4.78 -7.13 0.47
CA ALA A 94 -3.44 -7.30 1.03
C ALA A 94 -3.49 -7.83 2.48
N LEU A 95 -4.40 -7.29 3.30
CA LEU A 95 -4.59 -7.69 4.69
C LEU A 95 -5.06 -9.14 4.82
N ALA A 96 -6.02 -9.55 3.99
CA ALA A 96 -6.54 -10.92 3.97
C ALA A 96 -5.51 -11.96 3.51
N LYS A 97 -4.53 -11.55 2.70
CA LYS A 97 -3.38 -12.40 2.33
C LYS A 97 -2.37 -12.52 3.48
N LYS A 98 -2.20 -11.46 4.28
CA LYS A 98 -1.22 -11.39 5.38
C LYS A 98 -1.67 -12.19 6.60
N GLU A 99 -2.94 -12.11 6.97
CA GLU A 99 -3.44 -12.68 8.22
C GLU A 99 -4.88 -13.14 8.08
N LYS A 100 -5.21 -14.32 8.62
CA LYS A 100 -6.56 -14.87 8.58
C LYS A 100 -7.45 -14.23 9.66
N ALA A 101 -8.63 -13.80 9.24
CA ALA A 101 -9.71 -13.29 10.07
C ALA A 101 -11.07 -13.60 9.44
N ASP A 102 -12.12 -13.57 10.26
CA ASP A 102 -13.50 -13.75 9.83
C ASP A 102 -14.07 -12.46 9.23
N LEU A 103 -13.61 -11.30 9.70
CA LEU A 103 -14.01 -10.01 9.16
C LEU A 103 -12.81 -9.08 9.04
N TYR A 104 -12.69 -8.44 7.89
CA TYR A 104 -11.77 -7.35 7.65
C TYR A 104 -12.57 -6.07 7.42
N GLN A 105 -12.17 -4.98 8.04
CA GLN A 105 -12.74 -3.67 7.85
C GLN A 105 -11.62 -2.67 7.59
N VAL A 106 -11.57 -2.11 6.40
CA VAL A 106 -10.63 -1.05 6.06
C VAL A 106 -11.38 0.27 5.97
N VAL A 107 -10.94 1.24 6.77
CA VAL A 107 -11.49 2.58 6.83
C VAL A 107 -10.44 3.56 6.31
N VAL A 108 -10.80 4.33 5.30
CA VAL A 108 -9.94 5.35 4.69
C VAL A 108 -10.36 6.72 5.21
N LEU A 109 -9.39 7.39 5.82
CA LEU A 109 -9.49 8.77 6.32
C LEU A 109 -8.71 9.70 5.40
N ASP A 110 -9.07 10.98 5.42
CA ASP A 110 -8.22 12.02 4.84
C ASP A 110 -6.90 12.17 5.63
N THR A 111 -5.85 12.68 4.99
CA THR A 111 -4.58 13.02 5.66
C THR A 111 -4.79 13.95 6.86
N ALA A 112 -5.67 14.96 6.75
CA ALA A 112 -6.05 15.87 7.84
C ALA A 112 -7.07 15.26 8.83
N GLY A 113 -7.51 14.02 8.58
CA GLY A 113 -8.47 13.31 9.42
C GLY A 113 -7.92 12.94 10.80
N PRO A 114 -8.82 12.55 11.72
CA PRO A 114 -8.48 12.35 13.13
C PRO A 114 -7.54 11.16 13.37
N GLU A 115 -6.58 11.35 14.26
CA GLU A 115 -5.67 10.29 14.72
C GLU A 115 -6.27 9.44 15.83
N GLU A 116 -7.15 10.04 16.64
CA GLU A 116 -7.82 9.34 17.73
C GLU A 116 -8.85 8.34 17.22
N ARG A 117 -8.81 7.12 17.77
CA ARG A 117 -9.76 6.04 17.43
C ARG A 117 -11.22 6.44 17.62
N ALA A 118 -11.52 7.20 18.67
CA ALA A 118 -12.88 7.60 18.99
C ALA A 118 -13.47 8.62 17.99
N ALA A 119 -12.62 9.38 17.31
CA ALA A 119 -13.01 10.41 16.34
C ALA A 119 -13.12 9.87 14.90
N ALA A 120 -12.47 8.75 14.58
CA ALA A 120 -12.52 8.13 13.26
C ALA A 120 -13.82 7.34 13.00
N ARG A 121 -14.93 8.08 12.94
CA ARG A 121 -16.28 7.56 12.71
C ARG A 121 -17.13 8.63 12.01
N GLY A 122 -18.27 8.21 11.45
CA GLY A 122 -19.21 9.12 10.80
C GLY A 122 -18.53 9.91 9.67
N ALA A 123 -18.64 11.23 9.71
CA ALA A 123 -18.10 12.10 8.67
C ALA A 123 -16.57 12.05 8.50
N ALA A 124 -15.80 11.48 9.44
CA ALA A 124 -14.36 11.29 9.24
C ALA A 124 -14.04 10.21 8.19
N ILE A 125 -15.01 9.35 7.87
CA ILE A 125 -14.81 8.20 6.97
C ILE A 125 -15.03 8.66 5.52
N GLY A 126 -13.95 8.62 4.73
CA GLY A 126 -13.99 8.93 3.30
C GLY A 126 -14.35 7.71 2.44
N ALA A 127 -13.92 6.51 2.86
CA ALA A 127 -14.36 5.23 2.30
C ALA A 127 -14.24 4.12 3.34
N GLU A 128 -15.05 3.07 3.16
CA GLU A 128 -15.08 1.91 4.02
C GLU A 128 -15.33 0.64 3.20
N VAL A 129 -14.56 -0.40 3.48
CA VAL A 129 -14.73 -1.74 2.91
C VAL A 129 -14.76 -2.76 4.04
N LEU A 130 -15.83 -3.54 4.08
CA LEU A 130 -15.93 -4.76 4.85
C LEU A 130 -15.76 -5.95 3.89
N PHE A 131 -14.93 -6.89 4.30
CA PHE A 131 -14.74 -8.17 3.61
C PHE A 131 -14.85 -9.30 4.62
N ALA A 132 -15.67 -10.30 4.31
CA ALA A 132 -15.71 -11.55 5.06
C ALA A 132 -15.59 -12.74 4.09
N PRO A 133 -14.48 -13.49 4.15
CA PRO A 133 -14.14 -14.48 3.13
C PRO A 133 -15.02 -15.75 3.21
N GLY A 134 -15.62 -16.03 4.36
CA GLY A 134 -16.39 -17.25 4.59
C GLY A 134 -17.90 -17.03 4.47
N PRO A 135 -18.68 -17.95 3.85
CA PRO A 135 -20.12 -17.79 3.60
C PRO A 135 -21.03 -17.72 4.83
N GLN A 136 -20.49 -17.73 6.06
CA GLN A 136 -21.20 -17.53 7.34
C GLN A 136 -20.32 -16.81 8.38
N SER A 137 -19.24 -16.15 7.93
CA SER A 137 -18.22 -15.61 8.82
C SER A 137 -18.74 -14.45 9.68
N VAL A 138 -19.75 -13.71 9.23
CA VAL A 138 -20.37 -12.61 9.99
C VAL A 138 -21.89 -12.61 9.83
N LYS A 139 -22.61 -12.64 10.95
CA LYS A 139 -24.08 -12.56 10.95
C LYS A 139 -24.55 -11.20 10.42
N GLY A 140 -25.51 -11.20 9.50
CA GLY A 140 -26.06 -9.98 8.92
C GLY A 140 -25.23 -9.40 7.78
N MET A 141 -24.32 -10.19 7.21
CA MET A 141 -23.64 -9.89 5.97
C MET A 141 -23.93 -10.98 4.93
N ASP A 142 -24.82 -10.66 3.99
CA ASP A 142 -25.32 -11.63 2.99
C ASP A 142 -24.38 -11.77 1.78
N GLU A 143 -23.53 -10.77 1.55
CA GLU A 143 -22.50 -10.75 0.51
C GLU A 143 -21.11 -10.70 1.14
N PRO A 144 -20.07 -11.28 0.52
CA PRO A 144 -18.72 -11.29 1.08
C PRO A 144 -18.10 -9.90 1.19
N PHE A 145 -18.60 -8.92 0.45
CA PHE A 145 -18.13 -7.54 0.47
C PHE A 145 -19.27 -6.56 0.76
N ARG A 146 -18.94 -5.51 1.51
CA ARG A 146 -19.70 -4.25 1.53
C ARG A 146 -18.71 -3.12 1.37
N ALA A 147 -18.86 -2.31 0.33
CA ALA A 147 -17.96 -1.22 0.04
C ALA A 147 -18.75 0.07 -0.14
N SER A 148 -18.26 1.16 0.44
CA SER A 148 -18.89 2.47 0.32
C SER A 148 -17.87 3.60 0.39
N TYR A 149 -18.24 4.75 -0.15
CA TYR A 149 -17.46 5.98 -0.03
C TYR A 149 -18.35 7.21 0.08
N ASN A 150 -17.82 8.26 0.70
CA ASN A 150 -18.43 9.58 0.66
C ASN A 150 -18.02 10.28 -0.65
N ASP A 151 -18.96 10.83 -1.43
CA ASP A 151 -18.66 11.49 -2.71
C ASP A 151 -18.14 12.94 -2.56
N GLY A 152 -18.16 13.49 -1.34
CA GLY A 152 -17.65 14.82 -1.04
C GLY A 152 -16.13 14.86 -0.90
N THR A 153 -15.60 16.07 -0.98
CA THR A 153 -14.22 16.39 -0.62
C THR A 153 -14.12 16.61 0.90
N ALA A 154 -12.98 16.23 1.48
CA ALA A 154 -12.71 16.53 2.89
C ALA A 154 -12.59 18.04 3.12
N ASN A 155 -13.11 18.51 4.25
CA ASN A 155 -12.83 19.87 4.72
C ASN A 155 -11.42 19.94 5.38
N PRO A 156 -10.95 21.12 5.82
CA PRO A 156 -9.62 21.23 6.46
C PRO A 156 -9.42 20.39 7.73
N GLY A 157 -10.49 19.89 8.34
CA GLY A 157 -10.43 18.96 9.48
C GLY A 157 -10.52 17.48 9.07
N GLY A 158 -10.42 17.18 7.78
CA GLY A 158 -10.49 15.81 7.25
C GLY A 158 -11.89 15.18 7.27
N MET A 159 -12.95 16.00 7.35
CA MET A 159 -14.33 15.52 7.43
C MET A 159 -15.04 15.64 6.08
N PHE A 160 -15.76 14.58 5.71
CA PHE A 160 -16.50 14.44 4.47
C PHE A 160 -18.00 14.71 4.69
N HIS A 161 -18.58 15.55 3.83
CA HIS A 161 -19.98 15.99 3.93
C HIS A 161 -20.79 15.78 2.64
N GLY A 162 -20.40 14.80 1.83
CA GLY A 162 -21.17 14.37 0.65
C GLY A 162 -22.13 13.23 0.93
N LYS A 163 -22.70 12.67 -0.14
CA LYS A 163 -23.57 11.50 -0.13
C LYS A 163 -22.73 10.23 0.05
N LEU A 164 -23.28 9.29 0.80
CA LEU A 164 -22.72 7.94 0.90
C LEU A 164 -23.13 7.12 -0.32
N VAL A 165 -22.16 6.69 -1.11
CA VAL A 165 -22.34 5.81 -2.25
C VAL A 165 -21.93 4.40 -1.84
N SER A 166 -22.84 3.44 -1.97
CA SER A 166 -22.56 2.01 -1.74
C SER A 166 -22.39 1.30 -3.07
N LEU A 167 -21.40 0.41 -3.15
CA LEU A 167 -21.08 -0.36 -4.35
C LEU A 167 -21.71 -1.76 -4.24
N GLY A 168 -22.28 -2.24 -5.33
CA GLY A 168 -22.75 -3.63 -5.43
C GLY A 168 -21.59 -4.62 -5.59
N LEU A 169 -21.83 -5.89 -5.27
CA LEU A 169 -20.80 -6.94 -5.36
C LEU A 169 -20.17 -7.07 -6.74
N ASP A 170 -20.95 -6.99 -7.81
CA ASP A 170 -20.43 -7.11 -9.18
C ASP A 170 -19.53 -5.93 -9.56
N GLU A 171 -19.85 -4.74 -9.06
CA GLU A 171 -19.00 -3.56 -9.24
C GLU A 171 -17.69 -3.70 -8.46
N VAL A 172 -17.76 -4.17 -7.21
CA VAL A 172 -16.56 -4.46 -6.40
C VAL A 172 -15.66 -5.47 -7.13
N ARG A 173 -16.22 -6.56 -7.65
CA ARG A 173 -15.47 -7.56 -8.43
C ARG A 173 -14.84 -6.95 -9.68
N ALA A 174 -15.57 -6.13 -10.41
CA ALA A 174 -15.06 -5.47 -11.61
C ALA A 174 -13.92 -4.49 -11.29
N ILE A 175 -14.00 -3.77 -10.17
CA ILE A 175 -12.91 -2.91 -9.69
C ILE A 175 -11.68 -3.76 -9.32
N MET A 176 -11.86 -4.77 -8.48
CA MET A 176 -10.76 -5.63 -8.03
C MET A 176 -10.07 -6.36 -9.18
N ALA A 177 -10.81 -6.78 -10.21
CA ALA A 177 -10.26 -7.46 -11.38
C ALA A 177 -9.36 -6.55 -12.25
N LYS A 178 -9.49 -5.22 -12.14
CA LYS A 178 -8.68 -4.24 -12.86
C LYS A 178 -7.44 -3.80 -12.09
N MET A 179 -7.33 -4.18 -10.81
CA MET A 179 -6.19 -3.80 -9.97
C MET A 179 -4.92 -4.49 -10.44
N ASP A 180 -3.86 -3.70 -10.63
CA ASP A 180 -2.52 -4.15 -10.98
C ASP A 180 -1.54 -4.04 -9.80
N ASP A 181 -1.83 -3.18 -8.83
CA ASP A 181 -1.17 -3.14 -7.53
C ASP A 181 -2.01 -3.78 -6.41
N HIS A 182 -1.33 -4.59 -5.58
CA HIS A 182 -1.88 -5.29 -4.42
C HIS A 182 -1.03 -5.08 -3.16
N SER A 183 -0.14 -4.09 -3.16
CA SER A 183 0.69 -3.72 -2.02
C SER A 183 -0.17 -3.30 -0.80
N PRO A 184 0.32 -3.46 0.44
CA PRO A 184 -0.28 -2.84 1.61
C PRO A 184 0.00 -1.32 1.65
N CYS A 185 -0.62 -0.60 2.60
CA CYS A 185 -0.19 0.77 2.90
C CYS A 185 1.20 0.79 3.55
N ILE A 186 1.88 1.93 3.45
CA ILE A 186 3.14 2.22 4.14
C ILE A 186 2.89 2.14 5.65
N ASP A 187 3.66 1.32 6.36
CA ASP A 187 3.62 1.23 7.82
C ASP A 187 4.75 2.08 8.41
N PRO A 188 4.46 3.24 9.02
CA PRO A 188 5.51 4.13 9.53
C PRO A 188 6.34 3.47 10.63
N ALA A 189 5.75 2.56 11.42
CA ALA A 189 6.46 1.87 12.49
C ALA A 189 7.44 0.80 11.98
N ALA A 190 7.25 0.30 10.76
CA ALA A 190 8.19 -0.64 10.15
C ALA A 190 9.49 0.08 9.72
N ALA A 191 9.41 1.34 9.29
CA ALA A 191 10.57 2.14 8.89
C ALA A 191 11.52 2.43 10.08
N ASP A 192 10.99 2.54 11.29
CA ASP A 192 11.77 2.72 12.52
C ASP A 192 12.50 1.43 12.95
N ALA A 193 12.01 0.25 12.54
CA ALA A 193 12.61 -1.04 12.89
C ALA A 193 13.86 -1.36 12.05
N GLU A 194 13.93 -0.88 10.80
CA GLU A 194 15.12 -1.03 9.94
C GLU A 194 16.33 -0.19 10.41
N GLY A 195 16.13 0.77 11.33
CA GLY A 195 17.18 1.61 11.91
C GLY A 195 17.78 1.10 13.22
N ALA A 196 17.24 0.02 13.79
CA ALA A 196 17.76 -0.59 15.01
C ALA A 196 18.73 -1.73 14.67
N GLU A 197 19.97 -1.37 14.34
CA GLU A 197 21.10 -2.31 14.36
C GLU A 197 21.15 -2.99 15.73
N ALA A 198 21.08 -4.33 15.72
CA ALA A 198 21.11 -5.17 16.90
C ALA A 198 22.35 -4.88 17.77
N PRO A 199 22.23 -4.86 19.12
CA PRO A 199 23.42 -4.88 19.94
C PRO A 199 24.10 -6.24 19.74
N ALA A 200 25.36 -6.20 19.32
CA ALA A 200 26.20 -7.36 19.17
C ALA A 200 26.22 -8.17 20.47
N VAL A 201 25.77 -9.42 20.37
CA VAL A 201 25.99 -10.46 21.36
C VAL A 201 27.50 -10.66 21.47
N SER A 202 28.07 -10.37 22.63
CA SER A 202 29.41 -10.83 22.99
C SER A 202 29.27 -11.94 24.02
N GLU A 203 29.45 -13.18 23.56
CA GLU A 203 29.72 -14.32 24.42
C GLU A 203 31.17 -14.27 24.91
N ALA A 204 31.38 -14.42 26.21
CA ALA A 204 32.65 -14.89 26.78
C ALA A 204 32.39 -15.71 28.06
N SER A 205 32.49 -17.02 27.89
CA SER A 205 33.05 -18.07 28.77
C SER A 205 32.62 -18.23 30.25
N GLU A 206 31.98 -19.37 30.52
CA GLU A 206 32.37 -20.49 31.43
C GLU A 206 33.40 -20.18 32.56
N HIS A 207 33.33 -20.63 33.82
CA HIS A 207 32.72 -21.81 34.47
C HIS A 207 32.82 -21.66 36.04
N PRO A 208 32.62 -22.68 36.91
CA PRO A 208 31.71 -22.63 38.07
C PRO A 208 32.37 -22.55 39.47
N ALA A 209 31.56 -22.37 40.52
CA ALA A 209 31.49 -23.19 41.76
C ALA A 209 31.18 -22.39 43.04
N LYS A 210 30.09 -22.82 43.70
CA LYS A 210 29.91 -23.04 45.15
C LYS A 210 30.28 -21.93 46.15
N THR A 211 29.29 -21.40 46.88
CA THR A 211 29.10 -21.66 48.34
C THR A 211 27.77 -21.08 48.85
N ALA A 212 27.22 -21.77 49.84
CA ALA A 212 26.05 -21.38 50.64
C ALA A 212 26.39 -20.23 51.61
N GLU A 213 25.40 -19.44 52.02
CA GLU A 213 24.99 -19.31 53.44
C GLU A 213 23.83 -18.30 53.61
N ALA A 214 23.13 -18.47 54.73
CA ALA A 214 21.87 -17.83 55.12
C ALA A 214 22.08 -16.52 55.93
N HIS A 215 20.97 -16.03 56.50
CA HIS A 215 20.79 -14.90 57.45
C HIS A 215 20.58 -13.52 56.76
N GLY A 216 19.64 -12.65 57.13
CA GLY A 216 18.70 -12.55 58.26
C GLY A 216 18.62 -11.07 58.72
N GLY A 217 17.41 -10.55 58.99
CA GLY A 217 17.13 -9.29 59.73
C GLY A 217 17.25 -7.99 58.91
N HIS A 218 16.39 -6.99 59.02
CA HIS A 218 15.33 -6.65 60.00
C HIS A 218 14.18 -5.92 59.30
#